data_AF-U9T0B8-F1
#
_entry.id   AF-U9T0B8-F1
#
_cell.length_a   1.000
_cell.length_b   1.000
_cell.length_c   1.000
_cell.angle_alpha   90.00
_cell.angle_beta   90.00
_cell.angle_gamma   90.00
#
_symmetry.space_group_name_H-M   'P 1'
#
loop_
_entity.id
_entity.type
_entity.pdbx_description
1 polymer ?
#
loop_
_entity_poly.entity_id
_entity_poly.type
_entity_poly.pdbx_seq_one_letter_code
_entity_poly.pdbx_strand_id
1 'polypeptide(L)'
;ISDIKQRNAIAKYVRVYVLQVPLPRFPPVIVALIPTGNDSAKKILALHQKLIDIAADFELPIISIRSDGAAAEFQAQNLLQSIRTRNRVQHRNSRYGINFNCPVFPKVGPIVRIQDPKHGKKTARNAAMSGARLLTFGNSTDNNAAYRVFCSKNLAQVLDGEKELSSEF
;
A
#
# COMPACT_ATOMS: atom_id res chain seq x y z
N ILE A 1 10.24 -33.94 11.80
CA ILE A 1 10.55 -32.73 12.61
C ILE A 1 11.99 -32.75 13.13
N SER A 2 12.53 -33.91 13.56
CA SER A 2 13.93 -34.10 13.95
C SER A 2 14.91 -33.55 12.92
N ASP A 3 14.73 -33.88 11.64
CA ASP A 3 15.70 -33.57 10.59
C ASP A 3 15.72 -32.08 10.24
N ILE A 4 14.57 -31.40 10.34
CA ILE A 4 14.45 -29.96 10.12
C ILE A 4 15.14 -29.18 11.25
N LYS A 5 14.99 -29.66 12.50
CA LYS A 5 15.68 -29.11 13.67
C LYS A 5 17.19 -29.34 13.58
N GLN A 6 17.62 -30.54 13.19
CA GLN A 6 19.04 -30.88 13.00
C GLN A 6 19.70 -30.04 11.91
N ARG A 7 18.97 -29.71 10.83
CA ARG A 7 19.46 -28.87 9.73
C ARG A 7 19.30 -27.36 9.98
N ASN A 8 18.80 -26.97 11.15
CA ASN A 8 18.46 -25.58 11.47
C ASN A 8 17.61 -24.88 10.39
N ALA A 9 16.72 -25.63 9.73
CA ALA A 9 15.93 -25.17 8.59
C ALA A 9 14.59 -24.53 9.01
N ILE A 10 14.47 -24.10 10.27
CA ILE A 10 13.26 -23.46 10.79
C ILE A 10 13.29 -21.98 10.42
N ALA A 11 12.30 -21.55 9.65
CA ALA A 11 12.15 -20.14 9.31
C ALA A 11 11.75 -19.31 10.54
N LYS A 12 12.49 -18.22 10.80
CA LYS A 12 12.16 -17.29 11.88
C LYS A 12 10.94 -16.44 11.57
N TYR A 13 10.73 -16.14 10.30
CA TYR A 13 9.60 -15.35 9.80
C TYR A 13 9.01 -16.02 8.56
N VAL A 14 7.73 -15.76 8.32
CA VAL A 14 7.00 -16.23 7.14
C VAL A 14 6.23 -15.05 6.58
N ARG A 15 6.42 -14.75 5.28
CA ARG A 15 5.57 -13.82 4.56
C ARG A 15 4.33 -14.54 4.08
N VAL A 16 3.18 -13.98 4.44
CA VAL A 16 1.86 -14.48 4.06
C VAL A 16 1.27 -13.55 3.02
N TYR A 17 0.87 -14.09 1.87
CA TYR A 17 0.04 -13.37 0.92
C TYR A 17 -1.41 -13.79 1.11
N VAL A 18 -2.25 -12.79 1.33
CA VAL A 18 -3.67 -12.97 1.59
C VAL A 18 -4.45 -12.27 0.48
N LEU A 19 -5.28 -13.04 -0.23
CA LEU A 19 -6.24 -12.52 -1.18
C LEU A 19 -7.52 -12.14 -0.43
N GLN A 20 -7.87 -10.87 -0.50
CA GLN A 20 -9.14 -10.36 0.01
C GLN A 20 -10.06 -10.04 -1.16
N VAL A 21 -11.15 -10.79 -1.28
CA VAL A 21 -12.20 -10.47 -2.25
C VAL A 21 -13.01 -9.29 -1.70
N PRO A 22 -13.27 -8.24 -2.50
CA PRO A 22 -14.03 -7.05 -2.09
C PRO A 22 -15.55 -7.33 -2.05
N LEU A 23 -15.94 -8.45 -1.45
CA LEU A 23 -17.33 -8.83 -1.22
C LEU A 23 -17.63 -8.82 0.28
N PRO A 24 -18.80 -8.30 0.70
CA PRO A 24 -19.19 -8.33 2.11
C PRO A 24 -19.13 -9.76 2.66
N ARG A 25 -18.48 -9.93 3.81
CA ARG A 25 -18.37 -11.21 4.56
C ARG A 25 -17.62 -12.32 3.83
N PHE A 26 -16.95 -12.04 2.71
CA PHE A 26 -16.07 -13.02 2.09
C PHE A 26 -14.76 -13.14 2.90
N PRO A 27 -14.41 -14.34 3.38
CA PRO A 27 -13.24 -14.52 4.21
C PRO A 27 -11.95 -14.35 3.40
N PRO A 28 -10.87 -13.82 4.01
CA PRO A 28 -9.56 -13.78 3.36
C PRO A 28 -9.06 -15.19 3.03
N VAL A 29 -8.44 -15.35 1.85
CA VAL A 29 -7.84 -16.61 1.39
C VAL A 29 -6.33 -16.48 1.41
N ILE A 30 -5.63 -17.40 2.07
CA ILE A 30 -4.17 -17.45 2.04
C ILE A 30 -3.76 -18.07 0.69
N VAL A 31 -3.02 -17.31 -0.11
CA VAL A 31 -2.57 -17.76 -1.45
C VAL A 31 -1.10 -18.18 -1.47
N ALA A 32 -0.29 -17.68 -0.52
CA ALA A 32 1.09 -18.12 -0.38
C ALA A 32 1.61 -17.95 1.05
N LEU A 33 2.44 -18.90 1.47
CA LEU A 33 3.25 -18.86 2.69
C LEU A 33 4.71 -19.07 2.29
N ILE A 34 5.54 -18.03 2.47
CA ILE A 34 6.92 -18.03 2.01
C ILE A 34 7.81 -17.83 3.24
N PRO A 35 8.72 -18.76 3.58
CA PRO A 35 9.66 -18.54 4.67
C PRO A 35 10.60 -17.39 4.33
N THR A 36 10.81 -16.49 5.27
CA THR A 36 11.64 -15.29 5.09
C THR A 36 12.64 -15.11 6.22
N GLY A 37 13.71 -14.38 5.90
CA GLY A 37 14.77 -14.02 6.85
C GLY A 37 14.99 -12.52 6.82
N ASN A 38 15.93 -12.08 5.98
CA ASN A 38 16.20 -10.66 5.73
C ASN A 38 15.78 -10.29 4.29
N ASP A 39 14.57 -9.77 4.17
CA ASP A 39 13.99 -9.41 2.87
C ASP A 39 14.34 -7.97 2.51
N SER A 40 15.11 -7.82 1.44
CA SER A 40 15.32 -6.51 0.82
C SER A 40 14.09 -6.12 0.01
N ALA A 41 13.88 -4.81 -0.17
CA ALA A 41 12.79 -4.28 -1.00
C ALA A 41 12.74 -4.91 -2.41
N LYS A 42 13.91 -5.23 -2.99
CA LYS A 42 14.01 -5.90 -4.30
C LYS A 42 13.47 -7.34 -4.29
N LYS A 43 13.75 -8.10 -3.23
CA LYS A 43 13.21 -9.47 -3.09
C LYS A 43 11.69 -9.44 -2.95
N ILE A 44 11.18 -8.49 -2.17
CA ILE A 44 9.73 -8.29 -1.97
C ILE A 44 9.06 -7.89 -3.29
N LEU A 45 9.68 -6.98 -4.04
CA LEU A 45 9.21 -6.59 -5.37
C LEU A 45 9.14 -7.79 -6.32
N ALA A 46 10.17 -8.64 -6.34
CA ALA A 46 10.18 -9.83 -7.20
C ALA A 46 9.03 -10.80 -6.85
N LEU A 47 8.70 -10.94 -5.55
CA LEU A 47 7.53 -11.70 -5.13
C LEU A 47 6.22 -11.07 -5.61
N HIS A 48 6.09 -9.74 -5.53
CA HIS A 48 4.91 -9.03 -6.06
C HIS A 48 4.78 -9.20 -7.57
N GLN A 49 5.87 -9.09 -8.33
CA GLN A 49 5.87 -9.31 -9.77
C GLN A 49 5.40 -10.73 -10.12
N LYS A 50 5.93 -11.74 -9.44
CA LYS A 50 5.50 -13.12 -9.65
C LYS A 50 4.01 -13.34 -9.37
N LEU A 51 3.45 -12.68 -8.35
CA LEU A 51 2.02 -12.73 -8.07
C LEU A 51 1.19 -12.02 -9.14
N ILE A 52 1.70 -10.92 -9.69
CA ILE A 52 1.06 -10.20 -10.80
C ILE A 52 1.08 -11.05 -12.06
N ASP A 53 2.19 -11.74 -12.35
CA ASP A 53 2.31 -12.64 -13.49
C ASP A 53 1.31 -13.80 -13.37
N ILE A 54 1.24 -14.44 -12.19
CA ILE A 54 0.23 -15.48 -11.91
C ILE A 54 -1.19 -14.92 -12.08
N ALA A 55 -1.47 -13.74 -11.55
CA ALA A 55 -2.79 -13.12 -11.71
C ALA A 55 -3.10 -12.81 -13.19
N ALA A 56 -2.12 -12.41 -13.98
CA ALA A 56 -2.26 -12.16 -15.41
C ALA A 56 -2.56 -13.46 -16.18
N ASP A 57 -1.94 -14.58 -15.80
CA ASP A 57 -2.19 -15.89 -16.40
C ASP A 57 -3.63 -16.36 -16.18
N PHE A 58 -4.22 -16.01 -15.03
CA PHE A 58 -5.62 -16.30 -14.70
C PHE A 58 -6.59 -15.17 -15.07
N GLU A 59 -6.11 -14.09 -15.68
CA GLU A 59 -6.87 -12.86 -15.97
C GLU A 59 -7.63 -12.34 -14.73
N LEU A 60 -7.03 -12.51 -13.55
CA LEU A 60 -7.58 -12.12 -12.26
C LEU A 60 -7.26 -10.64 -11.99
N PRO A 61 -8.27 -9.77 -11.89
CA PRO A 61 -8.02 -8.37 -11.61
C PRO A 61 -7.53 -8.14 -10.17
N ILE A 62 -6.38 -7.49 -10.01
CA ILE A 62 -5.86 -7.04 -8.71
C ILE A 62 -5.95 -5.52 -8.67
N ILE A 63 -6.76 -4.99 -7.75
CA ILE A 63 -6.99 -3.55 -7.61
C ILE A 63 -5.92 -2.89 -6.72
N SER A 64 -5.42 -3.61 -5.72
CA SER A 64 -4.46 -3.06 -4.77
C SER A 64 -3.59 -4.11 -4.10
N ILE A 65 -2.42 -3.67 -3.64
CA ILE A 65 -1.52 -4.46 -2.77
C ILE A 65 -1.32 -3.68 -1.47
N ARG A 66 -1.57 -4.36 -0.34
CA ARG A 66 -1.43 -3.80 1.01
C ARG A 66 -0.25 -4.41 1.76
N SER A 67 0.44 -3.58 2.53
CA SER A 67 1.61 -3.95 3.35
C SER A 67 1.55 -3.28 4.73
N ASP A 68 2.33 -3.79 5.70
CA ASP A 68 2.28 -3.35 7.11
C ASP A 68 3.01 -2.02 7.36
N GLY A 69 3.79 -1.55 6.38
CA GLY A 69 4.53 -0.30 6.42
C GLY A 69 5.95 -0.42 6.96
N ALA A 70 6.49 -1.63 7.10
CA ALA A 70 7.92 -1.83 7.31
C ALA A 70 8.72 -1.17 6.17
N ALA A 71 9.90 -0.62 6.49
CA ALA A 71 10.68 0.17 5.54
C ALA A 71 10.96 -0.58 4.22
N ALA A 72 11.31 -1.86 4.29
CA ALA A 72 11.56 -2.68 3.10
C ALA A 72 10.28 -2.89 2.25
N GLU A 73 9.12 -3.08 2.88
CA GLU A 73 7.83 -3.25 2.20
C GLU A 73 7.38 -1.95 1.55
N PHE A 74 7.51 -0.83 2.27
CA PHE A 74 7.19 0.49 1.73
C PHE A 74 8.05 0.82 0.50
N GLN A 75 9.37 0.54 0.58
CA GLN A 75 10.25 0.71 -0.58
C GLN A 75 9.89 -0.24 -1.73
N ALA A 76 9.50 -1.49 -1.44
CA ALA A 76 9.04 -2.42 -2.47
C ALA A 76 7.77 -1.91 -3.18
N GLN A 77 6.81 -1.36 -2.43
CA GLN A 77 5.61 -0.74 -2.99
C GLN A 77 5.95 0.50 -3.84
N ASN A 78 6.93 1.32 -3.43
CA ASN A 78 7.40 2.46 -4.23
C ASN A 78 8.02 2.01 -5.55
N LEU A 79 8.85 0.97 -5.50
CA LEU A 79 9.44 0.36 -6.70
C LEU A 79 8.37 -0.24 -7.61
N LEU A 80 7.33 -0.86 -7.04
CA LEU A 80 6.20 -1.37 -7.82
C LEU A 80 5.49 -0.23 -8.56
N GLN A 81 5.22 0.90 -7.89
CA GLN A 81 4.59 2.05 -8.52
C GLN A 81 5.46 2.71 -9.61
N SER A 82 6.78 2.57 -9.54
CA SER A 82 7.70 3.12 -10.53
C SER A 82 7.93 2.21 -11.75
N ILE A 83 7.41 0.97 -11.74
CA ILE A 83 7.49 0.07 -12.90
C ILE A 83 6.89 0.76 -14.13
N ARG A 84 7.65 0.76 -15.22
CA ARG A 84 7.17 1.25 -16.52
C ARG A 84 6.18 0.25 -17.12
N THR A 85 4.97 0.73 -17.34
CA THR A 85 3.90 0.01 -18.03
C THR A 85 3.44 0.85 -19.22
N ARG A 86 2.81 0.22 -20.23
CA ARG A 86 2.28 0.93 -21.41
C ARG A 86 1.25 2.00 -21.02
N ASN A 87 0.34 1.62 -20.12
CA ASN A 87 -0.72 2.48 -19.63
C ASN A 87 -0.52 2.78 -18.15
N ARG A 88 -0.95 3.97 -17.73
CA ARG A 88 -0.91 4.43 -16.33
C ARG A 88 -2.17 5.22 -16.02
N VAL A 89 -2.72 5.04 -14.82
CA VAL A 89 -3.81 5.90 -14.31
C VAL A 89 -3.17 7.10 -13.64
N GLN A 90 -3.54 8.30 -14.08
CA GLN A 90 -3.02 9.55 -13.56
C GLN A 90 -4.16 10.47 -13.14
N HIS A 91 -4.02 11.11 -11.99
CA HIS A 91 -4.92 12.15 -11.53
C HIS A 91 -4.11 13.28 -10.88
N ARG A 92 -4.34 14.51 -11.32
CA ARG A 92 -3.68 15.69 -10.78
C ARG A 92 -4.72 16.68 -10.30
N ASN A 93 -4.56 17.15 -9.07
CA ASN A 93 -5.32 18.27 -8.53
C ASN A 93 -4.33 19.31 -8.00
N SER A 94 -4.15 20.41 -8.74
CA SER A 94 -3.19 21.47 -8.41
C SER A 94 -3.56 22.22 -7.13
N ARG A 95 -4.86 22.45 -6.88
CA ARG A 95 -5.36 23.15 -5.68
C ARG A 95 -4.92 22.47 -4.38
N TYR A 96 -4.90 21.14 -4.37
CA TYR A 96 -4.52 20.35 -3.21
C TYR A 96 -3.12 19.70 -3.35
N GLY A 97 -2.36 20.03 -4.39
CA GLY A 97 -1.05 19.43 -4.65
C GLY A 97 -1.08 17.92 -4.86
N ILE A 98 -2.22 17.35 -5.24
CA ILE A 98 -2.36 15.90 -5.44
C ILE A 98 -1.80 15.53 -6.81
N ASN A 99 -0.86 14.60 -6.82
CA ASN A 99 -0.32 13.99 -8.03
C ASN A 99 -0.33 12.47 -7.87
N PHE A 100 -1.42 11.85 -8.29
CA PHE A 100 -1.61 10.41 -8.27
C PHE A 100 -1.17 9.81 -9.61
N ASN A 101 -0.40 8.72 -9.53
CA ASN A 101 0.09 7.98 -10.68
C ASN A 101 0.23 6.49 -10.34
N CYS A 102 -0.38 5.64 -11.14
CA CYS A 102 -0.49 4.20 -10.89
C CYS A 102 -0.20 3.39 -12.18
N PRO A 103 0.68 2.38 -12.15
CA PRO A 103 0.92 1.49 -13.28
C PRO A 103 -0.31 0.62 -13.59
N VAL A 104 -0.57 0.38 -14.88
CA VAL A 104 -1.57 -0.58 -15.34
C VAL A 104 -0.87 -1.80 -15.93
N PHE A 105 -1.05 -2.95 -15.31
CA PHE A 105 -0.49 -4.22 -15.76
C PHE A 105 -1.43 -4.88 -16.77
N PRO A 106 -0.91 -5.43 -17.89
CA PRO A 106 -1.71 -6.18 -18.85
C PRO A 106 -2.46 -7.32 -18.16
N LYS A 107 -3.72 -7.56 -18.55
CA LYS A 107 -4.61 -8.64 -18.02
C LYS A 107 -4.96 -8.58 -16.52
N VAL A 108 -4.35 -7.69 -15.75
CA VAL A 108 -4.61 -7.52 -14.31
C VAL A 108 -5.28 -6.18 -14.00
N GLY A 109 -4.84 -5.09 -14.66
CA GLY A 109 -5.37 -3.75 -14.45
C GLY A 109 -4.48 -2.85 -13.58
N PRO A 110 -5.02 -1.71 -13.09
CA PRO A 110 -4.28 -0.76 -12.27
C PRO A 110 -4.03 -1.31 -10.87
N ILE A 111 -2.78 -1.25 -10.40
CA ILE A 111 -2.42 -1.71 -9.05
C ILE A 111 -2.06 -0.54 -8.15
N VAL A 112 -2.94 -0.24 -7.20
CA VAL A 112 -2.71 0.82 -6.22
C VAL A 112 -1.98 0.27 -4.99
N ARG A 113 -0.88 0.90 -4.58
CA ARG A 113 -0.27 0.59 -3.27
C ARG A 113 -1.12 1.15 -2.14
N ILE A 114 -1.32 0.37 -1.08
CA ILE A 114 -2.05 0.77 0.12
C ILE A 114 -1.21 0.44 1.35
N GLN A 115 -1.13 1.36 2.30
CA GLN A 115 -0.63 1.05 3.64
C GLN A 115 -1.79 0.57 4.51
N ASP A 116 -1.54 -0.41 5.38
CA ASP A 116 -2.56 -0.82 6.34
C ASP A 116 -3.05 0.37 7.20
N PRO A 117 -4.36 0.65 7.24
CA PRO A 117 -4.89 1.82 7.94
C PRO A 117 -4.58 1.84 9.44
N LYS A 118 -4.56 0.68 10.11
CA LYS A 118 -4.26 0.59 11.55
C LYS A 118 -2.79 0.93 11.79
N HIS A 119 -1.90 0.39 10.96
CA HIS A 119 -0.47 0.73 11.03
C HIS A 119 -0.21 2.19 10.69
N GLY A 120 -0.85 2.74 9.66
CA GLY A 120 -0.79 4.17 9.34
C GLY A 120 -1.20 5.05 10.52
N LYS A 121 -2.36 4.77 11.14
CA LYS A 121 -2.86 5.49 12.33
C LYS A 121 -1.86 5.44 13.49
N LYS A 122 -1.28 4.26 13.76
CA LYS A 122 -0.26 4.09 14.80
C LYS A 122 0.98 4.94 14.51
N THR A 123 1.48 4.92 13.28
CA THR A 123 2.66 5.68 12.87
C THR A 123 2.44 7.18 13.02
N ALA A 124 1.28 7.69 12.58
CA ALA A 124 0.95 9.11 12.72
C ALA A 124 0.85 9.54 14.19
N ARG A 125 0.16 8.74 15.02
CA ARG A 125 0.07 9.01 16.46
C ARG A 125 1.46 9.06 17.11
N ASN A 126 2.30 8.07 16.81
CA ASN A 126 3.63 8.00 17.40
C ASN A 126 4.50 9.18 16.95
N ALA A 127 4.46 9.57 15.69
CA ALA A 127 5.21 10.72 15.18
C ALA A 127 4.80 12.03 15.88
N ALA A 128 3.49 12.26 16.05
CA ALA A 128 2.98 13.43 16.76
C ALA A 128 3.42 13.45 18.24
N MET A 129 3.43 12.29 18.90
CA MET A 129 3.74 12.18 20.32
C MET A 129 5.24 12.07 20.63
N SER A 130 6.08 11.67 19.67
CA SER A 130 7.53 11.52 19.86
C SER A 130 8.31 12.84 19.71
N GLY A 131 7.62 13.97 19.72
CA GLY A 131 8.25 15.30 19.66
C GLY A 131 8.46 15.86 18.26
N ALA A 132 7.85 15.28 17.21
CA ALA A 132 7.77 15.96 15.92
C ALA A 132 6.90 17.22 16.09
N ARG A 133 7.54 18.37 16.28
CA ARG A 133 6.86 19.66 16.48
C ARG A 133 6.15 20.18 15.22
N LEU A 134 6.42 19.55 14.07
CA LEU A 134 5.85 19.90 12.78
C LEU A 134 5.70 18.65 11.92
N LEU A 135 4.47 18.35 11.49
CA LEU A 135 4.19 17.37 10.44
C LEU A 135 4.07 18.12 9.12
N THR A 136 5.12 18.11 8.31
CA THR A 136 5.11 18.73 6.98
C THR A 136 4.44 17.81 5.98
N PHE A 137 3.35 18.27 5.38
CA PHE A 137 2.68 17.62 4.26
C PHE A 137 3.08 18.34 2.97
N GLY A 138 3.76 17.65 2.05
CA GLY A 138 4.22 18.22 0.78
C GLY A 138 5.49 17.58 0.23
N ASN A 139 5.94 18.03 -0.94
CA ASN A 139 7.04 17.45 -1.73
C ASN A 139 8.45 17.54 -1.11
N SER A 140 8.61 18.14 0.07
CA SER A 140 9.88 18.12 0.78
C SER A 140 9.98 16.85 1.63
N THR A 141 10.70 15.87 1.06
CA THR A 141 11.28 14.71 1.77
C THR A 141 10.31 13.70 2.36
N ASP A 142 9.53 13.05 1.50
CA ASP A 142 9.36 11.60 1.53
C ASP A 142 8.83 11.16 0.17
N ASN A 143 9.69 10.55 -0.65
CA ASN A 143 9.34 10.01 -1.96
C ASN A 143 8.10 9.13 -1.83
N ASN A 144 6.96 9.69 -2.23
CA ASN A 144 5.75 8.96 -2.51
C ASN A 144 5.09 8.27 -1.28
N ALA A 145 5.16 8.87 -0.09
CA ALA A 145 4.41 8.42 1.11
C ALA A 145 3.04 9.09 1.29
N ALA A 146 2.38 9.51 0.20
CA ALA A 146 1.00 9.99 0.25
C ALA A 146 0.08 8.76 0.42
N TYR A 147 -0.67 8.57 1.51
CA TYR A 147 -1.38 9.52 2.35
C TYR A 147 -1.23 9.13 3.83
N ARG A 148 -0.46 9.90 4.60
CA ARG A 148 -0.42 9.76 6.06
C ARG A 148 -1.69 10.42 6.66
N VAL A 149 -2.62 9.58 7.08
CA VAL A 149 -3.62 9.76 8.16
C VAL A 149 -4.39 11.07 8.19
N PHE A 150 -5.71 10.95 7.96
CA PHE A 150 -6.73 11.97 8.24
C PHE A 150 -6.46 12.76 9.53
N CYS A 151 -6.36 14.08 9.39
CA CYS A 151 -6.52 15.04 10.48
C CYS A 151 -7.99 15.46 10.55
N SER A 152 -8.59 15.41 11.73
CA SER A 152 -9.99 15.82 11.98
C SER A 152 -10.30 17.26 11.55
N LYS A 153 -9.28 18.13 11.44
CA LYS A 153 -9.45 19.52 10.94
C LYS A 153 -9.84 19.61 9.46
N ASN A 154 -9.39 18.66 8.62
CA ASN A 154 -9.78 18.64 7.20
C ASN A 154 -11.20 18.06 7.01
N LEU A 155 -11.68 17.23 7.94
CA LEU A 155 -13.07 16.78 7.96
C LEU A 155 -14.01 17.96 8.30
N ALA A 156 -13.60 18.84 9.23
CA ALA A 156 -14.37 20.05 9.55
C ALA A 156 -14.49 20.99 8.34
N GLN A 157 -13.40 21.27 7.62
CA GLN A 157 -13.47 22.12 6.42
C GLN A 157 -14.27 21.51 5.25
N VAL A 158 -14.28 20.18 5.10
CA VAL A 158 -15.09 19.51 4.09
C VAL A 158 -16.58 19.50 4.49
N LEU A 159 -16.89 19.34 5.78
CA LEU A 159 -18.26 19.43 6.32
C LEU A 159 -18.79 20.87 6.38
N ASP A 160 -17.91 21.86 6.56
CA ASP A 160 -18.25 23.28 6.50
C ASP A 160 -18.49 23.73 5.04
N GLY A 161 -17.80 23.11 4.07
CA GLY A 161 -18.01 23.34 2.64
C GLY A 161 -19.31 22.73 2.07
N GLU A 162 -19.90 21.73 2.74
CA GLU A 162 -21.25 21.23 2.39
C GLU A 162 -22.38 22.18 2.83
N LYS A 163 -22.09 23.18 3.69
CA LYS A 163 -23.09 24.21 4.05
C LYS A 163 -23.24 25.33 3.01
N GLU A 164 -22.36 25.42 2.02
CA GLU A 164 -22.48 26.40 0.92
C GLU A 164 -23.06 25.82 -0.38
N LEU A 165 -23.36 24.52 -0.43
CA LEU A 165 -24.15 23.89 -1.50
C LEU A 165 -25.62 23.72 -1.06
N SER A 166 -26.21 24.81 -0.58
CA SER A 166 -27.68 24.97 -0.59
C SER A 166 -28.04 26.33 -1.20
N SER A 167 -27.79 26.48 -2.49
CA SER A 167 -28.58 27.30 -3.41
C SER A 167 -27.99 27.17 -4.80
N GLU A 168 -28.88 27.13 -5.80
CA GLU A 168 -28.61 27.02 -7.23
C GLU A 168 -28.48 25.59 -7.80
N PHE A 169 -29.68 25.04 -8.01
CA PHE A 169 -30.17 24.03 -8.98
C PHE A 169 -29.33 22.78 -9.26
#